data_AF-A0A4P9ZCN6-F1
#
_entry.id   AF-A0A4P9ZCN6-F1
#
_cell.length_a   1.000
_cell.length_b   1.000
_cell.length_c   1.000
_cell.angle_alpha   90.00
_cell.angle_beta   90.00
_cell.angle_gamma   90.00
#
_symmetry.space_group_name_H-M   'P 1'
#
loop_
_entity.id
_entity.type
_entity.pdbx_description
1 polymer ?
#
loop_
_entity_poly.entity_id
_entity_poly.type
_entity_poly.pdbx_seq_one_letter_code
_entity_poly.pdbx_strand_id
1 'polypeptide(L)' 'ELAEELLDNSPRFILLSYPMKLADGRFKSPLVLLYLGPPTCDSESKMLCAGAVELIREKAGV' A
#
# COMPACT_ATOMS: atom_id res chain seq x y z
N GLU A 1 5.25 10.63 9.49
CA GLU A 1 6.00 10.98 8.26
C GLU A 1 5.36 10.44 6.98
N LEU A 2 5.46 9.16 6.62
CA LEU A 2 4.88 8.67 5.34
C LEU A 2 3.38 8.97 5.18
N ALA A 3 2.59 8.86 6.26
CA ALA A 3 1.16 9.17 6.23
C ALA A 3 0.87 10.66 5.98
N GLU A 4 1.78 11.55 6.35
CA GLU A 4 1.61 13.01 6.26
C GLU A 4 2.02 13.54 4.87
N GLU A 5 2.85 12.80 4.12
CA GLU A 5 3.24 13.13 2.74
C GLU A 5 2.21 12.68 1.70
N LEU A 6 1.24 11.86 2.10
CA LEU A 6 0.23 11.32 1.19
C LEU A 6 -0.89 12.32 0.97
N LEU A 7 -1.27 12.50 -0.29
CA LEU A 7 -2.38 13.37 -0.67
C LEU A 7 -3.73 12.76 -0.26
N ASP A 8 -4.48 13.49 0.56
CA ASP A 8 -5.77 13.06 1.15
C ASP A 8 -6.93 12.91 0.15
N ASN A 9 -6.74 13.26 -1.12
CA ASN A 9 -7.83 13.36 -2.10
C ASN A 9 -7.82 12.26 -3.19
N SER A 10 -6.84 11.35 -3.19
CA SER A 10 -6.69 10.36 -4.27
C SER A 10 -6.34 8.96 -3.73
N PRO A 11 -6.86 7.88 -4.34
CA PRO A 11 -6.52 6.53 -3.93
C PRO A 11 -5.10 6.18 -4.41
N ARG A 12 -4.33 5.44 -3.60
CA ARG A 12 -2.90 5.17 -3.86
C ARG A 12 -2.50 3.75 -3.51
N PHE A 13 -1.53 3.25 -4.27
CA PHE A 13 -0.77 2.04 -3.96
C PHE A 13 0.59 2.41 -3.42
N ILE A 14 0.95 1.83 -2.29
CA ILE A 14 2.21 2.08 -1.60
C ILE A 14 2.88 0.73 -1.37
N LEU A 15 4.08 0.54 -1.93
CA LEU A 15 4.89 -0.64 -1.69
C LEU A 15 5.99 -0.28 -0.68
N LEU A 16 5.95 -0.88 0.51
CA LEU A 16 6.88 -0.60 1.59
C LEU A 16 7.73 -1.81 1.92
N SER A 17 9.04 -1.58 2.03
CA SER A 17 9.95 -2.53 2.68
C SER A 17 9.91 -2.25 4.17
N TYR A 18 9.10 -3.00 4.92
CA TYR A 18 8.87 -2.73 6.33
C TYR A 18 9.86 -3.52 7.21
N PRO A 19 10.84 -2.87 7.86
CA PRO A 19 11.79 -3.58 8.69
C PRO A 19 11.08 -4.13 9.94
N MET A 20 11.06 -5.46 10.08
CA MET A 20 10.51 -6.14 11.24
C MET A 20 11.56 -6.99 11.94
N LYS A 21 11.57 -6.95 13.26
CA LYS A 21 12.39 -7.82 14.10
C LYS A 21 11.57 -9.06 14.45
N LEU A 22 12.10 -10.24 14.12
CA LEU A 22 11.48 -11.51 14.47
C LEU A 22 11.74 -11.83 15.95
N ALA A 23 10.91 -12.72 16.52
CA ALA A 23 11.03 -13.16 17.91
C ALA A 23 12.40 -13.78 18.24
N ASP A 24 13.10 -14.29 17.23
CA ASP A 24 14.46 -14.85 17.33
C ASP A 24 15.57 -13.81 17.20
N GLY A 25 15.23 -12.52 17.08
CA GLY A 25 16.18 -11.42 16.97
C GLY A 25 16.68 -11.12 15.56
N ARG A 26 16.31 -11.92 14.54
CA ARG A 26 16.67 -11.64 13.14
C ARG A 26 15.86 -10.47 12.58
N PHE A 27 16.47 -9.72 11.66
CA PHE A 27 15.78 -8.69 10.90
C PHE A 27 15.32 -9.25 9.56
N LYS A 28 14.06 -8.98 9.21
CA LYS A 28 13.53 -9.16 7.87
C LYS A 28 12.91 -7.86 7.40
N SER A 29 12.92 -7.63 6.10
CA SER A 29 12.25 -6.48 5.48
C SER A 29 11.27 -6.97 4.41
N PRO A 30 10.11 -7.54 4.82
CA PRO A 30 9.08 -7.92 3.87
C PRO A 30 8.58 -6.72 3.07
N LEU A 31 8.22 -6.98 1.80
CA LEU A 31 7.48 -6.04 0.98
C LEU A 31 5.99 -6.12 1.35
N VAL A 32 5.40 -4.98 1.63
CA VAL A 32 3.99 -4.82 1.99
C VAL A 32 3.35 -3.86 1.00
N LEU A 33 2.33 -4.33 0.29
CA LEU A 33 1.50 -3.47 -0.55
C LEU A 33 0.33 -2.94 0.26
N LEU A 34 0.25 -1.62 0.40
CA LEU A 34 -0.85 -0.92 1.03
C LEU A 34 -1.71 -0.26 -0.04
N TYR A 35 -3.00 -0.53 0.01
CA TYR A 35 -4.01 0.22 -0.74
C TYR A 35 -4.65 1.26 0.19
N LEU A 36 -4.40 2.53 -0.08
CA LEU A 36 -4.99 3.65 0.66
C LEU A 36 -6.09 4.28 -0.18
N GLY A 37 -7.34 4.16 0.27
CA GLY A 37 -8.48 4.84 -0.32
C GLY A 37 -9.12 5.81 0.68
N PRO A 38 -8.75 7.10 0.67
CA PRO A 38 -9.34 8.09 1.59
C PRO A 38 -10.86 8.17 1.44
N PRO A 39 -11.62 8.43 2.52
CA PRO A 39 -13.08 8.52 2.44
C PRO A 39 -13.54 9.65 1.50
N THR A 40 -12.75 10.71 1.37
CA THR A 40 -12.93 11.90 0.51
C THR A 40 -12.74 11.66 -0.98
N CYS A 41 -12.15 10.54 -1.40
CA CYS A 41 -11.91 10.23 -2.82
C CYS A 41 -13.21 9.81 -3.54
N ASP A 42 -13.31 10.16 -4.83
CA ASP A 42 -14.39 9.78 -5.74
C ASP A 42 -14.58 8.25 -5.82
N SER A 43 -15.84 7.82 -5.98
CA SER A 43 -16.21 6.40 -6.04
C SER A 43 -15.64 5.68 -7.26
N GLU A 44 -15.58 6.36 -8.41
CA GLU A 44 -15.00 5.81 -9.65
C GLU A 44 -13.51 5.49 -9.46
N SER A 45 -12.73 6.44 -8.94
CA SER A 45 -11.30 6.28 -8.66
C SER A 45 -11.03 5.15 -7.65
N LYS A 46 -11.87 5.03 -6.61
CA LYS A 46 -11.78 3.91 -5.65
C LYS A 46 -12.02 2.56 -6.32
N MET A 47 -13.04 2.46 -7.17
CA MET A 47 -13.37 1.21 -7.85
C MET A 47 -12.31 0.83 -8.89
N LEU A 48 -11.77 1.82 -9.62
CA LEU A 48 -10.67 1.62 -10.55
C LEU A 48 -9.43 1.07 -9.84
N CYS A 49 -9.02 1.69 -8.74
CA CYS A 49 -7.89 1.16 -7.96
C CYS A 49 -8.22 -0.20 -7.35
N ALA A 50 -9.42 -0.43 -6.81
CA ALA A 50 -9.80 -1.74 -6.29
C ALA A 50 -9.66 -2.86 -7.34
N GLY A 51 -10.05 -2.61 -8.59
CA GLY A 51 -9.84 -3.55 -9.69
C GLY A 51 -8.38 -3.75 -10.09
N ALA A 52 -7.53 -2.75 -9.88
CA ALA A 52 -6.10 -2.81 -10.18
C ALA A 52 -5.26 -3.48 -9.08
N VAL A 53 -5.80 -3.72 -7.87
CA VAL A 53 -5.07 -4.31 -6.73
C VAL A 53 -4.37 -5.60 -7.12
N GLU A 54 -5.09 -6.53 -7.76
CA GLU A 54 -4.53 -7.83 -8.15
C GLU A 54 -3.42 -7.71 -9.20
N LEU A 55 -3.57 -6.79 -10.16
CA LEU A 55 -2.54 -6.52 -11.17
C LEU A 55 -1.25 -5.97 -10.52
N ILE A 56 -1.40 -5.04 -9.57
CA ILE A 56 -0.26 -4.45 -8.87
C ILE A 56 0.40 -5.48 -7.96
N ARG A 57 -0.40 -6.32 -7.30
CA ARG A 57 0.07 -7.42 -6.47
C ARG A 57 0.94 -8.40 -7.28
N GLU A 58 0.44 -8.84 -8.43
CA GLU A 58 1.17 -9.75 -9.33
C GLU A 58 2.50 -9.13 -9.79
N LYS A 59 2.48 -7.85 -10.22
CA LYS A 59 3.68 -7.15 -10.70
C LYS A 59 4.70 -6.87 -9.59
N ALA A 60 4.25 -6.59 -8.38
CA ALA A 60 5.10 -6.31 -7.23
C ALA A 60 5.66 -7.61 -6.60
N GLY A 61 5.12 -8.78 -6.95
CA GLY A 61 5.57 -10.07 -6.43
C GLY A 61 5.23 -10.30 -4.96
N VAL A 62 4.07 -9.79 -4.51
CA VAL A 62 3.59 -9.86 -3.11
C VAL A 62 2.29 -10.63 -2.94
#